data_AF-A0A962JLB8-F1
#
_entry.id   AF-A0A962JLB8-F1
#
_cell.length_a   1.000
_cell.length_b   1.000
_cell.length_c   1.000
_cell.angle_alpha   90.00
_cell.angle_beta   90.00
_cell.angle_gamma   90.00
#
_symmetry.space_group_name_H-M   'P 1'
#
loop_
_entity.id
_entity.type
_entity.pdbx_description
1 polymer ?
#
loop_
_entity_poly.entity_id
_entity_poly.type
_entity_poly.pdbx_seq_one_letter_code
_entity_poly.pdbx_strand_id
1 'polypeptide(L)'
;MRMIVETATALQLVAYDDQQGLVFLPSGDIFPESRAEIWLGALAHLDSNKDFPKNVKAFETYVKPMLEEMMIRHGFIKKHIPKQKYDSKAQGMVEVQTPIYSKLIPIGECYVSLSYAKGRHGYGIPASLHIKYEPVDVIYNKFDFVNTYSYSTFHIQLLIDLLSEKDMPNKSFDINSHQDILDRLVIMEKTIFPFFETLHDLKSLDNLLNGNINLRFKEAMQGRGVYAPRCLIVARLANNPHFEELAVTLAKPRSPGANEDALPTEWPKLVKYLRDEVKPLV
;
A
#
# COMPACT_ATOMS: atom_id res chain seq x y z
N MET A 1 -12.43 -4.07 -21.42
CA MET A 1 -13.81 -3.96 -20.94
C MET A 1 -14.69 -3.08 -21.84
N ARG A 2 -14.21 -1.91 -22.32
CA ARG A 2 -14.99 -1.01 -23.20
C ARG A 2 -15.75 -1.69 -24.36
N MET A 3 -15.07 -2.49 -25.18
CA MET A 3 -15.71 -3.19 -26.30
C MET A 3 -16.82 -4.16 -25.85
N ILE A 4 -16.66 -4.80 -24.68
CA ILE A 4 -17.65 -5.71 -24.10
C ILE A 4 -18.88 -4.92 -23.64
N VAL A 5 -18.68 -3.78 -22.98
CA VAL A 5 -19.75 -2.88 -22.56
C VAL A 5 -20.50 -2.33 -23.77
N GLU A 6 -19.80 -1.80 -24.76
CA GLU A 6 -20.40 -1.26 -25.99
C GLU A 6 -21.20 -2.34 -26.75
N THR A 7 -20.67 -3.56 -26.82
CA THR A 7 -21.37 -4.70 -27.45
C THR A 7 -22.59 -5.13 -26.63
N ALA A 8 -22.49 -5.20 -25.31
CA ALA A 8 -23.59 -5.56 -24.43
C ALA A 8 -24.72 -4.52 -24.50
N THR A 9 -24.40 -3.22 -24.45
CA THR A 9 -25.37 -2.14 -24.63
C THR A 9 -26.06 -2.22 -26.00
N ALA A 10 -25.31 -2.46 -27.08
CA ALA A 10 -25.88 -2.62 -28.42
C ALA A 10 -26.82 -3.84 -28.52
N LEU A 11 -26.53 -4.90 -27.76
CA LEU A 11 -27.36 -6.11 -27.69
C LEU A 11 -28.46 -6.04 -26.62
N GLN A 12 -28.63 -4.90 -25.95
CA GLN A 12 -29.58 -4.72 -24.84
C GLN A 12 -29.35 -5.70 -23.67
N LEU A 13 -28.09 -6.03 -23.41
CA LEU A 13 -27.66 -6.91 -22.34
C LEU A 13 -27.03 -6.12 -21.20
N VAL A 14 -27.20 -6.63 -19.98
CA VAL A 14 -26.46 -6.15 -18.81
C VAL A 14 -25.05 -6.74 -18.88
N ALA A 15 -24.03 -5.88 -18.86
CA ALA A 15 -22.66 -6.32 -18.64
C ALA A 15 -22.31 -6.14 -17.16
N TYR A 16 -21.76 -7.19 -16.56
CA TYR A 16 -21.23 -7.11 -15.20
C TYR A 16 -19.74 -7.41 -15.25
N ASP A 17 -18.95 -6.43 -14.81
CA ASP A 17 -17.54 -6.61 -14.53
C ASP A 17 -17.40 -6.94 -13.05
N ASP A 18 -17.23 -8.23 -12.75
CA ASP A 18 -17.06 -8.75 -11.40
C ASP A 18 -15.76 -8.25 -10.75
N GLN A 19 -14.70 -8.09 -11.54
CA GLN A 19 -13.41 -7.61 -11.08
C GLN A 19 -13.44 -6.12 -10.73
N GLN A 20 -14.15 -5.30 -11.51
CA GLN A 20 -14.33 -3.88 -11.25
C GLN A 20 -15.54 -3.60 -10.36
N GLY A 21 -16.40 -4.60 -10.14
CA GLY A 21 -17.65 -4.47 -9.40
C GLY A 21 -18.53 -3.37 -10.01
N LEU A 22 -18.59 -3.35 -11.34
CA LEU A 22 -19.33 -2.40 -12.16
C LEU A 22 -20.43 -3.15 -12.90
N VAL A 23 -21.65 -2.63 -12.82
CA VAL A 23 -22.80 -3.09 -13.61
C VAL A 23 -23.08 -2.03 -14.65
N PHE A 24 -23.12 -2.42 -15.92
CA PHE A 24 -23.50 -1.58 -17.04
C PHE A 24 -24.88 -2.02 -17.53
N LEU A 25 -25.86 -1.15 -17.39
CA LEU A 25 -27.21 -1.42 -17.84
C LEU A 25 -27.37 -1.10 -19.33
N PRO A 26 -28.33 -1.74 -20.03
CA PRO A 26 -28.70 -1.40 -21.39
C PRO A 26 -29.10 0.08 -21.58
N SER A 27 -29.58 0.73 -20.53
CA SER A 27 -29.93 2.16 -20.51
C SER A 27 -28.71 3.08 -20.63
N GLY A 28 -27.50 2.56 -20.42
CA GLY A 28 -26.27 3.35 -20.31
C GLY A 28 -25.89 3.70 -18.87
N ASP A 29 -26.75 3.39 -17.90
CA ASP A 29 -26.45 3.62 -16.49
C ASP A 29 -25.35 2.67 -16.00
N ILE A 30 -24.47 3.18 -15.12
CA ILE A 30 -23.35 2.43 -14.55
C ILE A 30 -23.48 2.45 -13.03
N PHE A 31 -23.41 1.27 -12.39
CA PHE A 31 -23.52 1.12 -10.95
C PHE A 31 -22.32 0.40 -10.32
N PRO A 32 -21.92 0.76 -9.09
CA PRO A 32 -22.41 1.89 -8.30
C PRO A 32 -21.92 3.23 -8.86
N GLU A 33 -22.70 4.29 -8.68
CA GLU A 33 -22.45 5.64 -9.23
C GLU A 33 -21.07 6.19 -8.82
N SER A 34 -20.63 5.89 -7.59
CA SER A 34 -19.30 6.26 -7.07
C SER A 34 -18.13 5.73 -7.89
N ARG A 35 -18.32 4.64 -8.66
CA ARG A 35 -17.33 4.08 -9.58
C ARG A 35 -17.61 4.43 -11.04
N ALA A 36 -18.86 4.78 -11.36
CA ALA A 36 -19.25 5.26 -12.68
C ALA A 36 -18.49 6.53 -13.06
N GLU A 37 -18.39 7.50 -12.14
CA GLU A 37 -17.67 8.76 -12.39
C GLU A 37 -16.19 8.52 -12.72
N ILE A 38 -15.54 7.58 -12.02
CA ILE A 38 -14.13 7.23 -12.24
C ILE A 38 -13.96 6.61 -13.62
N TRP A 39 -14.82 5.65 -13.96
CA TRP A 39 -14.80 4.98 -15.24
C TRP A 39 -15.03 5.96 -16.38
N LEU A 40 -16.04 6.83 -16.27
CA LEU A 40 -16.40 7.83 -17.29
C LEU A 40 -15.34 8.92 -17.43
N GLY A 41 -14.83 9.47 -16.33
CA GLY A 41 -13.76 10.48 -16.34
C GLY A 41 -12.47 9.92 -16.95
N ALA A 42 -12.13 8.68 -16.59
CA ALA A 42 -10.97 8.02 -17.16
C ALA A 42 -11.18 7.71 -18.65
N LEU A 43 -12.35 7.21 -19.08
CA LEU A 43 -12.67 7.02 -20.51
C LEU A 43 -12.58 8.32 -21.31
N ALA A 44 -13.10 9.43 -20.79
CA ALA A 44 -13.01 10.73 -21.45
C ALA A 44 -11.55 11.19 -21.62
N HIS A 45 -10.72 10.95 -20.60
CA HIS A 45 -9.27 11.20 -20.67
C HIS A 45 -8.55 10.25 -21.64
N LEU A 46 -8.96 8.98 -21.73
CA LEU A 46 -8.49 8.01 -22.73
C LEU A 46 -8.84 8.45 -24.16
N ASP A 47 -10.07 8.89 -24.39
CA ASP A 47 -10.54 9.30 -25.72
C ASP A 47 -9.86 10.57 -26.23
N SER A 48 -9.40 11.44 -25.32
CA SER A 48 -8.61 12.61 -25.65
C SER A 48 -7.19 12.28 -26.15
N ASN A 49 -6.65 11.10 -25.82
CA ASN A 49 -5.29 10.67 -26.16
C ASN A 49 -5.29 9.32 -26.90
N LYS A 50 -5.32 9.39 -28.24
CA LYS A 50 -5.36 8.19 -29.09
C LYS A 50 -4.11 7.31 -29.01
N ASP A 51 -2.95 7.90 -28.70
CA ASP A 51 -1.67 7.19 -28.65
C ASP A 51 -1.32 6.76 -27.22
N PHE A 52 -1.03 5.47 -27.03
CA PHE A 52 -0.49 4.99 -25.76
C PHE A 52 0.91 5.58 -25.48
N PRO A 53 1.26 5.90 -24.22
CA PRO A 53 2.53 6.55 -23.90
C PRO A 53 3.78 5.80 -24.38
N LYS A 54 4.68 6.51 -25.05
CA LYS A 54 5.91 5.93 -25.67
C LYS A 54 7.12 5.90 -24.74
N ASN A 55 7.09 6.65 -23.63
CA ASN A 55 8.13 6.64 -22.61
C ASN A 55 7.56 6.90 -21.20
N VAL A 56 8.38 6.70 -20.16
CA VAL A 56 7.98 6.84 -18.75
C VAL A 56 7.46 8.24 -18.42
N LYS A 57 8.06 9.29 -18.99
CA LYS A 57 7.63 10.67 -18.73
C LYS A 57 6.24 10.92 -19.30
N ALA A 58 5.99 10.50 -20.54
CA ALA A 58 4.67 10.56 -21.15
C ALA A 58 3.65 9.73 -20.35
N PHE A 59 4.04 8.55 -19.87
CA PHE A 59 3.19 7.68 -19.05
C PHE A 59 2.84 8.34 -17.70
N GLU A 60 3.83 8.91 -17.01
CA GLU A 60 3.60 9.68 -15.78
C GLU A 60 2.66 10.87 -16.05
N THR A 61 2.96 11.71 -17.04
CA THR A 61 2.11 12.87 -17.37
C THR A 61 0.67 12.45 -17.66
N TYR A 62 0.51 11.29 -18.27
CA TYR A 62 -0.79 10.75 -18.63
C TYR A 62 -1.57 10.24 -17.42
N VAL A 63 -0.94 9.45 -16.54
CA VAL A 63 -1.63 8.73 -15.44
C VAL A 63 -1.72 9.54 -14.15
N LYS A 64 -0.76 10.43 -13.91
CA LYS A 64 -0.67 11.19 -12.65
C LYS A 64 -1.92 11.98 -12.30
N PRO A 65 -2.61 12.69 -13.21
CA PRO A 65 -3.83 13.41 -12.86
C PRO A 65 -4.93 12.49 -12.30
N MET A 66 -5.12 11.30 -12.89
CA MET A 66 -6.11 10.33 -12.45
C MET A 66 -5.79 9.79 -11.04
N LEU A 67 -4.51 9.53 -10.76
CA LEU A 67 -4.07 9.13 -9.41
C LEU A 67 -4.21 10.26 -8.40
N GLU A 68 -3.88 11.50 -8.77
CA GLU A 68 -4.00 12.67 -7.91
C GLU A 68 -5.47 12.91 -7.52
N GLU A 69 -6.37 12.87 -8.49
CA GLU A 69 -7.81 12.98 -8.25
C GLU A 69 -8.32 11.85 -7.33
N MET A 70 -7.93 10.60 -7.60
CA MET A 70 -8.28 9.46 -6.77
C MET A 70 -7.80 9.66 -5.31
N MET A 71 -6.56 10.07 -5.10
CA MET A 71 -6.04 10.33 -3.75
C MET A 71 -6.82 11.44 -3.03
N ILE A 72 -7.12 12.54 -3.72
CA ILE A 72 -7.88 13.68 -3.18
C ILE A 72 -9.29 13.26 -2.76
N ARG A 73 -10.01 12.49 -3.59
CA ARG A 73 -11.36 11.99 -3.27
C ARG A 73 -11.39 11.16 -1.98
N HIS A 74 -10.30 10.45 -1.69
CA HIS A 74 -10.15 9.65 -0.47
C HIS A 74 -9.54 10.42 0.72
N GLY A 75 -9.42 11.74 0.61
CA GLY A 75 -8.98 12.63 1.69
C GLY A 75 -7.48 12.69 1.91
N PHE A 76 -6.68 12.27 0.92
CA PHE A 76 -5.22 12.42 0.97
C PHE A 76 -4.78 13.79 0.47
N ILE A 77 -3.76 14.33 1.12
CA ILE A 77 -3.08 15.56 0.73
C ILE A 77 -1.67 15.26 0.23
N LYS A 78 -1.24 15.97 -0.81
CA LYS A 78 0.11 15.83 -1.35
C LYS A 78 1.13 16.50 -0.41
N LYS A 79 2.17 15.76 -0.03
CA LYS A 79 3.31 16.25 0.76
C LYS A 79 4.61 15.86 0.09
N HIS A 80 5.72 16.43 0.56
CA HIS A 80 7.05 16.00 0.18
C HIS A 80 7.79 15.54 1.44
N ILE A 81 8.47 14.40 1.33
CA ILE A 81 9.32 13.88 2.40
C ILE A 81 10.77 13.82 1.91
N PRO A 82 11.74 14.11 2.80
CA PRO A 82 13.14 13.90 2.49
C PRO A 82 13.41 12.40 2.32
N LYS A 83 14.11 12.04 1.25
CA LYS A 83 14.57 10.69 1.00
C LYS A 83 16.00 10.73 0.48
N GLN A 84 16.86 9.86 0.96
CA GLN A 84 18.18 9.70 0.37
C GLN A 84 18.09 8.94 -0.94
N LYS A 85 18.72 9.48 -1.98
CA LYS A 85 18.85 8.84 -3.29
C LYS A 85 20.30 8.91 -3.72
N TYR A 86 20.79 7.82 -4.30
CA TYR A 86 22.11 7.83 -4.92
C TYR A 86 22.09 8.73 -6.16
N ASP A 87 22.97 9.73 -6.17
CA ASP A 87 23.23 10.57 -7.33
C ASP A 87 24.54 10.14 -7.98
N SER A 88 24.43 9.58 -9.19
CA SER A 88 25.56 9.15 -10.00
C SER A 88 26.55 10.28 -10.33
N LYS A 89 26.09 11.54 -10.42
CA LYS A 89 26.94 12.70 -10.72
C LYS A 89 27.71 13.15 -9.49
N ALA A 90 27.07 13.13 -8.33
CA ALA A 90 27.70 13.46 -7.06
C ALA A 90 28.49 12.28 -6.46
N GLN A 91 28.38 11.08 -7.04
CA GLN A 91 28.93 9.82 -6.53
C GLN A 91 28.60 9.57 -5.05
N GLY A 92 27.39 9.94 -4.63
CA GLY A 92 27.01 9.91 -3.22
C GLY A 92 25.52 9.91 -2.99
N MET A 93 25.12 9.77 -1.73
CA MET A 93 23.72 9.93 -1.32
C MET A 93 23.40 11.42 -1.23
N VAL A 94 22.37 11.85 -1.94
CA VAL A 94 21.80 13.19 -1.82
C VAL A 94 20.39 13.11 -1.28
N GLU A 95 19.99 14.10 -0.49
CA GLU A 95 18.61 14.21 -0.04
C GLU A 95 17.74 14.78 -1.17
N VAL A 96 16.67 14.07 -1.52
CA VAL A 96 15.67 14.50 -2.49
C VAL A 96 14.30 14.57 -1.84
N GLN A 97 13.54 15.60 -2.19
CA GLN A 97 12.16 15.75 -1.78
C GLN A 97 11.28 14.86 -2.65
N THR A 98 10.75 13.79 -2.06
CA THR A 98 9.91 12.80 -2.75
C THR A 98 8.43 13.11 -2.50
N PRO A 99 7.60 13.26 -3.54
CA PRO A 99 6.17 13.47 -3.35
C PRO A 99 5.51 12.21 -2.82
N ILE A 100 4.63 12.39 -1.83
CA ILE A 100 3.77 11.37 -1.25
C ILE A 100 2.34 11.91 -1.10
N TYR A 101 1.37 11.02 -0.94
CA TYR A 101 0.00 11.35 -0.59
C TYR A 101 -0.23 10.91 0.84
N SER A 102 -0.52 11.82 1.74
CA SER A 102 -0.65 11.58 3.18
C SER A 102 -2.06 11.85 3.68
N LYS A 103 -2.51 11.07 4.66
CA LYS A 103 -3.77 11.24 5.37
C LYS A 103 -3.54 11.00 6.87
N LEU A 104 -4.02 11.94 7.68
CA LEU A 104 -4.04 11.76 9.13
C LEU A 104 -5.12 10.73 9.50
N ILE A 105 -4.76 9.85 10.43
CA ILE A 105 -5.65 8.86 11.04
C ILE A 105 -5.58 9.05 12.55
N PRO A 106 -6.57 8.59 13.34
CA PRO A 106 -6.60 8.89 14.78
C PRO A 106 -5.35 8.41 15.54
N ILE A 107 -4.72 7.35 15.05
CA ILE A 107 -3.49 6.78 15.63
C ILE A 107 -2.21 7.33 15.02
N GLY A 108 -2.23 8.25 14.06
CA GLY A 108 -1.01 8.75 13.45
C GLY A 108 -1.19 9.24 12.03
N GLU A 109 -0.27 8.85 11.15
CA GLU A 109 -0.29 9.28 9.75
C GLU A 109 -0.09 8.06 8.86
N CYS A 110 -0.91 7.96 7.83
CA CYS A 110 -0.69 7.02 6.74
C CYS A 110 -0.31 7.78 5.47
N TYR A 111 0.48 7.16 4.61
CA TYR A 111 0.77 7.74 3.32
C TYR A 111 1.04 6.70 2.25
N VAL A 112 0.80 7.10 1.01
CA VAL A 112 1.06 6.33 -0.20
C VAL A 112 2.17 7.03 -0.97
N SER A 113 3.23 6.29 -1.29
CA SER A 113 4.23 6.73 -2.26
C SER A 113 4.00 6.01 -3.59
N LEU A 114 4.06 6.77 -4.68
CA LEU A 114 3.82 6.30 -6.02
C LEU A 114 5.05 6.58 -6.88
N SER A 115 5.33 5.68 -7.81
CA SER A 115 6.37 5.87 -8.82
C SER A 115 5.88 5.37 -10.18
N TYR A 116 6.59 5.76 -11.24
CA TYR A 116 6.30 5.36 -12.61
C TYR A 116 7.54 4.70 -13.18
N ALA A 117 7.39 3.48 -13.68
CA ALA A 117 8.51 2.69 -14.16
C ALA A 117 8.18 2.05 -15.51
N LYS A 118 9.23 1.71 -16.27
CA LYS A 118 9.13 0.86 -17.46
C LYS A 118 9.85 -0.45 -17.15
N GLY A 119 9.09 -1.54 -17.15
CA GLY A 119 9.60 -2.90 -17.06
C GLY A 119 10.04 -3.42 -18.43
N ARG A 120 10.34 -4.72 -18.50
CA ARG A 120 10.70 -5.39 -19.76
C ARG A 120 9.53 -5.48 -20.74
N HIS A 121 8.32 -5.64 -20.22
CA HIS A 121 7.14 -5.98 -21.02
C HIS A 121 6.03 -4.93 -20.94
N GLY A 122 6.25 -3.80 -20.27
CA GLY A 122 5.26 -2.72 -20.17
C GLY A 122 5.65 -1.65 -19.16
N TYR A 123 4.69 -0.81 -18.79
CA TYR A 123 4.82 0.16 -17.71
C TYR A 123 4.33 -0.40 -16.38
N GLY A 124 4.69 0.26 -15.28
CA GLY A 124 4.19 -0.05 -13.96
C GLY A 124 3.97 1.21 -13.14
N ILE A 125 3.07 1.06 -12.16
CA ILE A 125 2.82 2.07 -11.12
C ILE A 125 3.13 1.41 -9.77
N PRO A 126 4.41 1.26 -9.38
CA PRO A 126 4.74 0.75 -8.07
C PRO A 126 4.20 1.70 -6.99
N ALA A 127 3.38 1.14 -6.10
CA ALA A 127 2.80 1.83 -4.96
C ALA A 127 3.29 1.21 -3.66
N SER A 128 3.66 2.05 -2.71
CA SER A 128 3.99 1.63 -1.35
C SER A 128 3.06 2.32 -0.36
N LEU A 129 2.54 1.54 0.58
CA LEU A 129 1.68 2.01 1.65
C LEU A 129 2.49 2.06 2.93
N HIS A 130 2.30 3.13 3.68
CA HIS A 130 3.09 3.43 4.85
C HIS A 130 2.20 3.84 6.01
N ILE A 131 2.58 3.41 7.21
CA ILE A 131 1.98 3.84 8.47
C ILE A 131 3.09 4.39 9.36
N LYS A 132 2.87 5.58 9.91
CA LYS A 132 3.72 6.21 10.91
C LYS A 132 2.99 6.25 12.25
N TYR A 133 3.59 5.63 13.26
CA TYR A 133 3.11 5.60 14.62
C TYR A 133 4.26 5.73 15.62
N GLU A 134 4.49 6.96 16.09
CA GLU A 134 5.64 7.35 16.91
C GLU A 134 5.89 6.50 18.16
N PRO A 135 4.87 6.10 18.96
CA PRO A 135 5.11 5.29 20.16
C PRO A 135 5.84 3.97 19.90
N VAL A 136 5.61 3.35 18.73
CA VAL A 136 6.30 2.12 18.35
C VAL A 136 7.77 2.40 18.05
N ASP A 137 8.06 3.47 17.31
CA ASP A 137 9.43 3.83 16.95
C ASP A 137 10.25 4.25 18.19
N VAL A 138 9.63 4.96 19.14
CA VAL A 138 10.26 5.31 20.42
C VAL A 138 10.68 4.07 21.21
N ILE A 139 9.85 3.02 21.26
CA ILE A 139 10.20 1.78 21.95
C ILE A 139 11.24 0.99 21.14
N TYR A 140 11.05 0.86 19.83
CA TYR A 140 11.95 0.12 18.95
C TYR A 140 13.39 0.67 19.03
N ASN A 141 13.55 1.98 19.05
CA ASN A 141 14.85 2.66 19.08
C ASN A 141 15.59 2.59 20.44
N LYS A 142 15.02 1.92 21.46
CA LYS A 142 15.73 1.61 22.72
C LYS A 142 16.64 0.39 22.60
N PHE A 143 16.55 -0.36 21.51
CA PHE A 143 17.27 -1.60 21.28
C PHE A 143 18.17 -1.47 20.06
N ASP A 144 19.23 -2.27 20.01
CA ASP A 144 20.24 -2.23 18.95
C ASP A 144 19.77 -2.96 17.66
N PHE A 145 18.49 -2.86 17.34
CA PHE A 145 17.98 -3.25 16.02
C PHE A 145 18.39 -2.22 14.97
N VAL A 146 18.35 -2.62 13.69
CA VAL A 146 18.61 -1.73 12.57
C VAL A 146 17.71 -0.51 12.63
N ASN A 147 18.33 0.65 12.72
CA ASN A 147 17.65 1.92 12.57
C ASN A 147 17.58 2.23 11.07
N THR A 148 16.42 1.98 10.48
CA THR A 148 16.14 2.50 9.15
C THR A 148 15.79 3.97 9.29
N TYR A 149 16.50 4.86 8.59
CA TYR A 149 16.09 6.26 8.35
C TYR A 149 14.80 6.33 7.51
N SER A 150 13.78 5.61 7.95
CA SER A 150 12.49 5.43 7.31
C SER A 150 11.54 6.44 7.93
N TYR A 151 10.88 7.22 7.09
CA TYR A 151 9.81 8.12 7.53
C TYR A 151 8.57 7.36 8.04
N SER A 152 8.52 6.03 7.90
CA SER A 152 7.43 5.17 8.36
C SER A 152 7.87 4.06 9.31
N THR A 153 7.03 3.80 10.29
CA THR A 153 7.06 2.65 11.21
C THR A 153 6.81 1.33 10.47
N PHE A 154 5.81 1.31 9.58
CA PHE A 154 5.47 0.15 8.74
C PHE A 154 5.46 0.54 7.27
N HIS A 155 5.94 -0.36 6.42
CA HIS A 155 5.95 -0.17 4.97
C HIS A 155 5.65 -1.48 4.26
N ILE A 156 4.77 -1.41 3.26
CA ILE A 156 4.39 -2.54 2.43
C ILE A 156 4.31 -2.12 0.96
N GLN A 157 4.66 -3.02 0.04
CA GLN A 157 4.56 -2.76 -1.39
C GLN A 157 3.28 -3.40 -1.95
N LEU A 158 2.43 -2.60 -2.60
CA LEU A 158 1.11 -3.05 -3.06
C LEU A 158 1.19 -4.31 -3.93
N LEU A 159 2.06 -4.29 -4.95
CA LEU A 159 2.10 -5.35 -5.96
C LEU A 159 2.83 -6.61 -5.50
N ILE A 160 3.69 -6.50 -4.49
CA ILE A 160 4.53 -7.62 -4.04
C ILE A 160 3.94 -8.27 -2.79
N ASP A 161 3.40 -7.45 -1.90
CA ASP A 161 3.02 -7.90 -0.57
C ASP A 161 1.52 -7.98 -0.35
N LEU A 162 0.71 -7.18 -1.07
CA LEU A 162 -0.74 -7.16 -0.89
C LEU A 162 -1.47 -7.91 -2.00
N LEU A 163 -0.99 -7.81 -3.24
CA LEU A 163 -1.62 -8.42 -4.41
C LEU A 163 -0.81 -9.60 -4.91
N SER A 164 -1.48 -10.57 -5.51
CA SER A 164 -0.85 -11.60 -6.33
C SER A 164 -1.10 -11.30 -7.80
N GLU A 165 -0.20 -11.78 -8.65
CA GLU A 165 -0.41 -11.71 -10.10
C GLU A 165 -1.71 -12.40 -10.53
N LYS A 166 -2.16 -13.42 -9.78
CA LYS A 166 -3.44 -14.10 -10.06
C LYS A 166 -4.66 -13.22 -9.77
N ASP A 167 -4.50 -12.20 -8.94
CA ASP A 167 -5.56 -11.24 -8.61
C ASP A 167 -5.63 -10.11 -9.63
N MET A 168 -4.70 -10.06 -10.58
CA MET A 168 -4.67 -9.07 -11.66
C MET A 168 -5.60 -9.50 -12.81
N PRO A 169 -6.43 -8.60 -13.37
CA PRO A 169 -7.34 -8.87 -14.50
C PRO A 169 -6.66 -9.52 -15.71
N ASN A 170 -5.47 -9.02 -16.07
CA ASN A 170 -4.67 -9.53 -17.18
C ASN A 170 -3.61 -10.55 -16.74
N LYS A 171 -3.65 -10.99 -15.46
CA LYS A 171 -2.64 -11.84 -14.82
C LYS A 171 -1.21 -11.34 -15.05
N SER A 172 -1.03 -10.02 -15.06
CA SER A 172 0.26 -9.36 -15.23
C SER A 172 0.34 -8.11 -14.36
N PHE A 173 1.56 -7.77 -13.93
CA PHE A 173 1.81 -6.46 -13.32
C PHE A 173 2.07 -5.36 -14.34
N ASP A 174 2.33 -5.72 -15.60
CA ASP A 174 2.67 -4.79 -16.67
C ASP A 174 1.42 -4.10 -17.24
N ILE A 175 1.59 -2.83 -17.59
CA ILE A 175 0.58 -1.94 -18.15
C ILE A 175 0.98 -1.64 -19.60
N ASN A 176 0.20 -2.15 -20.55
CA ASN A 176 0.51 -2.08 -21.99
C ASN A 176 -0.57 -1.40 -22.83
N SER A 177 -1.70 -1.10 -22.19
CA SER A 177 -2.84 -0.49 -22.85
C SER A 177 -3.51 0.52 -21.92
N HIS A 178 -4.35 1.35 -22.52
CA HIS A 178 -5.23 2.24 -21.79
C HIS A 178 -6.18 1.49 -20.84
N GLN A 179 -6.64 0.30 -21.23
CA GLN A 179 -7.47 -0.53 -20.35
C GLN A 179 -6.70 -1.02 -19.12
N ASP A 180 -5.43 -1.43 -19.28
CA ASP A 180 -4.60 -1.86 -18.14
C ASP A 180 -4.41 -0.74 -17.11
N ILE A 181 -4.40 0.53 -17.55
CA ILE A 181 -4.35 1.68 -16.65
C ILE A 181 -5.63 1.74 -15.81
N LEU A 182 -6.81 1.63 -16.44
CA LEU A 182 -8.09 1.66 -15.72
C LEU A 182 -8.18 0.53 -14.70
N ASP A 183 -7.85 -0.68 -15.15
CA ASP A 183 -7.88 -1.87 -14.31
C ASP A 183 -6.93 -1.72 -13.12
N ARG A 184 -5.74 -1.14 -13.35
CA ARG A 184 -4.79 -0.81 -12.28
C ARG A 184 -5.35 0.20 -11.29
N LEU A 185 -5.98 1.28 -11.75
CA LEU A 185 -6.55 2.31 -10.88
C LEU A 185 -7.65 1.73 -9.99
N VAL A 186 -8.54 0.92 -10.56
CA VAL A 186 -9.62 0.27 -9.80
C VAL A 186 -9.08 -0.67 -8.73
N ILE A 187 -8.08 -1.48 -9.06
CA ILE A 187 -7.43 -2.38 -8.09
C ILE A 187 -6.76 -1.59 -6.98
N MET A 188 -6.03 -0.52 -7.34
CA MET A 188 -5.40 0.36 -6.36
C MET A 188 -6.45 0.95 -5.43
N GLU A 189 -7.57 1.46 -5.96
CA GLU A 189 -8.63 2.04 -5.15
C GLU A 189 -9.26 1.02 -4.19
N LYS A 190 -9.58 -0.18 -4.69
CA LYS A 190 -10.16 -1.27 -3.89
C LYS A 190 -9.22 -1.85 -2.84
N THR A 191 -7.91 -1.69 -3.01
CA THR A 191 -6.92 -2.30 -2.11
C THR A 191 -6.36 -1.29 -1.12
N ILE A 192 -6.07 -0.06 -1.56
CA ILE A 192 -5.39 0.96 -0.77
C ILE A 192 -6.34 1.63 0.22
N PHE A 193 -7.52 2.05 -0.20
CA PHE A 193 -8.35 2.91 0.64
C PHE A 193 -9.11 2.16 1.73
N PRO A 194 -9.75 0.99 1.47
CA PRO A 194 -10.39 0.21 2.52
C PRO A 194 -9.42 -0.14 3.65
N PHE A 195 -8.15 -0.35 3.32
CA PHE A 195 -7.11 -0.60 4.31
C PHE A 195 -6.98 0.55 5.32
N PHE A 196 -6.90 1.80 4.85
CA PHE A 196 -6.77 2.95 5.75
C PHE A 196 -8.08 3.32 6.46
N GLU A 197 -9.23 3.01 5.85
CA GLU A 197 -10.53 3.22 6.48
C GLU A 197 -10.69 2.37 7.73
N THR A 198 -10.08 1.18 7.81
CA THR A 198 -10.18 0.34 9.01
C THR A 198 -9.31 0.79 10.19
N LEU A 199 -8.36 1.70 9.99
CA LEU A 199 -7.34 2.07 10.98
C LEU A 199 -7.80 3.22 11.90
N HIS A 200 -8.71 2.92 12.81
CA HIS A 200 -9.30 3.91 13.73
C HIS A 200 -8.60 3.99 15.09
N ASP A 201 -8.03 2.90 15.55
CA ASP A 201 -7.43 2.79 16.87
C ASP A 201 -6.28 1.78 16.89
N LEU A 202 -5.63 1.67 18.04
CA LEU A 202 -4.48 0.78 18.19
C LEU A 202 -4.88 -0.71 18.09
N LYS A 203 -6.11 -1.07 18.45
CA LYS A 203 -6.63 -2.45 18.29
C LYS A 203 -6.84 -2.78 16.81
N SER A 204 -7.28 -1.82 16.00
CA SER A 204 -7.42 -2.00 14.56
C SER A 204 -6.06 -2.18 13.87
N LEU A 205 -5.03 -1.42 14.29
CA LEU A 205 -3.66 -1.59 13.82
C LEU A 205 -3.09 -2.95 14.24
N ASP A 206 -3.31 -3.37 15.48
CA ASP A 206 -2.93 -4.70 15.96
C ASP A 206 -3.64 -5.82 15.20
N ASN A 207 -4.95 -5.70 14.97
CA ASN A 207 -5.72 -6.70 14.22
C ASN A 207 -5.26 -6.79 12.75
N LEU A 208 -4.77 -5.69 12.19
CA LEU A 208 -4.17 -5.69 10.86
C LEU A 208 -2.80 -6.41 10.86
N LEU A 209 -1.94 -6.13 11.84
CA LEU A 209 -0.58 -6.67 11.91
C LEU A 209 -0.51 -8.12 12.41
N ASN A 210 -1.37 -8.46 13.36
CA ASN A 210 -1.31 -9.69 14.14
C ASN A 210 -2.59 -10.53 14.06
N GLY A 211 -3.71 -9.95 13.65
CA GLY A 211 -4.99 -10.61 13.51
C GLY A 211 -5.21 -11.28 12.15
N ASN A 212 -6.46 -11.28 11.69
CA ASN A 212 -6.90 -12.02 10.48
C ASN A 212 -7.54 -11.12 9.42
N ILE A 213 -7.39 -9.78 9.51
CA ILE A 213 -7.97 -8.85 8.53
C ILE A 213 -7.40 -9.09 7.12
N ASN A 214 -6.07 -9.22 7.02
CA ASN A 214 -5.40 -9.47 5.75
C ASN A 214 -4.16 -10.35 5.99
N LEU A 215 -4.29 -11.62 5.62
CA LEU A 215 -3.23 -12.61 5.86
C LEU A 215 -1.92 -12.23 5.16
N ARG A 216 -1.98 -11.71 3.93
CA ARG A 216 -0.79 -11.31 3.18
C ARG A 216 -0.06 -10.14 3.83
N PHE A 217 -0.82 -9.15 4.31
CA PHE A 217 -0.26 -8.02 5.06
C PHE A 217 0.42 -8.51 6.33
N LYS A 218 -0.27 -9.33 7.13
CA LYS A 218 0.29 -9.95 8.34
C LYS A 218 1.56 -10.72 8.04
N GLU A 219 1.55 -11.62 7.05
CA GLU A 219 2.72 -12.41 6.64
C GLU A 219 3.89 -11.52 6.18
N ALA A 220 3.60 -10.45 5.45
CA ALA A 220 4.62 -9.51 5.00
C ALA A 220 5.27 -8.75 6.17
N MET A 221 4.48 -8.34 7.17
CA MET A 221 5.00 -7.63 8.34
C MET A 221 5.71 -8.58 9.30
N GLN A 222 5.06 -9.67 9.71
CA GLN A 222 5.62 -10.63 10.67
C GLN A 222 6.80 -11.42 10.09
N GLY A 223 6.81 -11.65 8.77
CA GLY A 223 7.85 -12.41 8.10
C GLY A 223 9.18 -11.67 7.89
N ARG A 224 9.26 -10.38 8.22
CA ARG A 224 10.46 -9.54 8.04
C ARG A 224 11.03 -9.12 9.38
N GLY A 225 12.32 -9.38 9.62
CA GLY A 225 12.97 -9.08 10.90
C GLY A 225 13.00 -7.60 11.27
N VAL A 226 12.86 -6.70 10.30
CA VAL A 226 12.73 -5.25 10.56
C VAL A 226 11.36 -4.88 11.14
N TYR A 227 10.30 -5.63 10.84
CA TYR A 227 8.94 -5.33 11.29
C TYR A 227 8.46 -6.26 12.41
N ALA A 228 8.99 -7.47 12.55
CA ALA A 228 8.60 -8.40 13.61
C ALA A 228 8.69 -7.79 15.03
N PRO A 229 9.77 -7.05 15.42
CA PRO A 229 9.80 -6.36 16.71
C PRO A 229 8.70 -5.30 16.84
N ARG A 230 8.44 -4.54 15.77
CA ARG A 230 7.38 -3.51 15.74
C ARG A 230 5.98 -4.12 15.87
N CYS A 231 5.74 -5.28 15.28
CA CYS A 231 4.48 -6.02 15.41
C CYS A 231 4.25 -6.45 16.87
N LEU A 232 5.30 -6.92 17.56
CA LEU A 232 5.22 -7.29 18.97
C LEU A 232 4.98 -6.07 19.88
N ILE A 233 5.64 -4.95 19.59
CA ILE A 233 5.42 -3.69 20.31
C ILE A 233 3.95 -3.26 20.19
N VAL A 234 3.38 -3.28 18.97
CA VAL A 234 1.96 -2.98 18.77
C VAL A 234 1.07 -3.94 19.55
N ALA A 235 1.34 -5.25 19.51
CA ALA A 235 0.56 -6.24 20.26
C ALA A 235 0.53 -5.93 21.76
N ARG A 236 1.67 -5.53 22.34
CA ARG A 236 1.73 -5.13 23.75
C ARG A 236 0.91 -3.88 24.00
N LEU A 237 1.13 -2.83 23.21
CA LEU A 237 0.45 -1.55 23.41
C LEU A 237 -1.07 -1.69 23.23
N ALA A 238 -1.52 -2.56 22.34
CA ALA A 238 -2.94 -2.86 22.06
C ALA A 238 -3.60 -3.78 23.09
N ASN A 239 -2.84 -4.27 24.08
CA ASN A 239 -3.30 -5.27 25.04
C ASN A 239 -3.77 -6.59 24.38
N ASN A 240 -3.04 -7.04 23.35
CA ASN A 240 -3.40 -8.25 22.61
C ASN A 240 -3.31 -9.49 23.53
N PRO A 241 -4.39 -10.28 23.68
CA PRO A 241 -4.39 -11.46 24.56
C PRO A 241 -3.42 -12.57 24.12
N HIS A 242 -2.99 -12.56 22.85
CA HIS A 242 -2.03 -13.49 22.27
C HIS A 242 -0.58 -12.97 22.35
N PHE A 243 -0.30 -11.92 23.12
CA PHE A 243 1.04 -11.33 23.21
C PHE A 243 2.14 -12.36 23.52
N GLU A 244 1.91 -13.30 24.43
CA GLU A 244 2.90 -14.30 24.81
C GLU A 244 3.21 -15.30 23.67
N GLU A 245 2.20 -15.67 22.88
CA GLU A 245 2.36 -16.49 21.69
C GLU A 245 3.11 -15.73 20.59
N LEU A 246 2.75 -14.46 20.39
CA LEU A 246 3.42 -13.57 19.44
C LEU A 246 4.89 -13.37 19.81
N ALA A 247 5.23 -13.24 21.09
CA ALA A 247 6.61 -13.08 21.57
C ALA A 247 7.51 -14.28 21.21
N VAL A 248 6.94 -15.48 21.10
CA VAL A 248 7.65 -16.71 20.70
C VAL A 248 7.72 -16.82 19.18
N THR A 249 6.60 -16.62 18.49
CA THR A 249 6.51 -16.82 17.03
C THR A 249 7.27 -15.76 16.24
N LEU A 250 7.17 -14.49 16.65
CA LEU A 250 7.84 -13.37 15.97
C LEU A 250 9.36 -13.32 16.23
N ALA A 251 9.88 -14.10 17.17
CA ALA A 251 11.31 -14.23 17.43
C ALA A 251 12.08 -14.85 16.25
N LYS A 252 11.37 -15.53 15.34
CA LYS A 252 11.93 -16.27 14.21
C LYS A 252 11.29 -15.82 12.89
N PRO A 253 11.50 -14.56 12.46
CA PRO A 253 10.95 -14.08 11.20
C PRO A 253 11.53 -14.89 10.03
N ARG A 254 10.70 -15.12 8.99
CA ARG A 254 11.11 -15.85 7.78
C ARG A 254 12.34 -15.23 7.10
N SER A 255 12.45 -13.91 7.12
CA SER A 255 13.56 -13.14 6.55
C SER A 255 14.08 -12.16 7.60
N PRO A 256 15.08 -12.53 8.42
CA PRO A 256 15.60 -11.69 9.49
C PRO A 256 16.25 -10.39 8.96
N GLY A 257 16.87 -10.44 7.78
CA GLY A 257 17.40 -9.26 7.09
C GLY A 257 18.46 -8.55 7.93
N ALA A 258 18.45 -7.21 7.92
CA ALA A 258 19.43 -6.40 8.65
C ALA A 258 19.39 -6.54 10.18
N ASN A 259 18.41 -7.27 10.73
CA ASN A 259 18.33 -7.58 12.16
C ASN A 259 18.84 -8.99 12.51
N GLU A 260 19.37 -9.76 11.56
CA GLU A 260 19.81 -11.14 11.78
C GLU A 260 20.75 -11.30 12.98
N ASP A 261 21.78 -10.44 13.07
CA ASP A 261 22.76 -10.49 14.16
C ASP A 261 22.21 -9.97 15.50
N ALA A 262 21.31 -8.98 15.44
CA ALA A 262 20.76 -8.33 16.64
C ALA A 262 19.63 -9.14 17.28
N LEU A 263 18.87 -9.91 16.50
CA LEU A 263 17.69 -10.66 16.99
C LEU A 263 18.00 -11.54 18.21
N PRO A 264 19.05 -12.39 18.23
CA PRO A 264 19.32 -13.26 19.37
C PRO A 264 19.56 -12.52 20.69
N THR A 265 20.15 -11.32 20.65
CA THR A 265 20.54 -10.57 21.86
C THR A 265 19.52 -9.50 22.25
N GLU A 266 18.91 -8.83 21.27
CA GLU A 266 17.98 -7.72 21.50
C GLU A 266 16.54 -8.19 21.68
N TRP A 267 16.13 -9.30 21.03
CA TRP A 267 14.77 -9.81 21.18
C TRP A 267 14.39 -10.15 22.63
N PRO A 268 15.22 -10.89 23.41
CA PRO A 268 14.88 -11.16 24.80
C PRO A 268 14.79 -9.90 25.66
N LYS A 269 15.63 -8.88 25.39
CA LYS A 269 15.59 -7.58 26.08
C LYS A 269 14.29 -6.86 25.78
N LEU A 270 13.88 -6.81 24.50
CA LEU A 270 12.62 -6.22 24.07
C LEU A 270 11.43 -6.89 24.75
N VAL A 271 11.35 -8.23 24.71
CA VAL A 271 10.24 -8.98 25.31
C VAL A 271 10.14 -8.69 26.81
N LYS A 272 11.27 -8.70 27.52
CA LYS A 272 11.31 -8.37 28.95
C LYS A 272 10.82 -6.94 29.22
N TYR A 273 11.35 -5.96 28.49
CA TYR A 273 10.96 -4.55 28.61
C TYR A 273 9.45 -4.37 28.36
N LEU A 274 8.91 -5.01 27.32
CA LEU A 274 7.48 -4.95 27.01
C LEU A 274 6.60 -5.53 28.13
N ARG A 275 7.04 -6.60 28.80
CA ARG A 275 6.32 -7.20 29.93
C ARG A 275 6.38 -6.34 31.18
N ASP A 276 7.59 -5.91 31.53
CA ASP A 276 7.89 -5.35 32.85
C ASP A 276 7.65 -3.84 32.92
N GLU A 277 7.91 -3.11 31.83
CA GLU A 277 7.98 -1.64 31.83
C GLU A 277 6.92 -0.97 30.96
N VAL A 278 6.42 -1.64 29.92
CA VAL A 278 5.41 -1.06 29.01
C VAL A 278 4.01 -1.46 29.46
N LYS A 279 3.20 -0.46 29.83
CA LYS A 279 1.76 -0.63 30.10
C LYS A 279 0.99 -0.59 28.77
N PRO A 280 0.00 -1.48 28.58
CA PRO A 280 -0.94 -1.34 27.47
C PRO A 280 -1.66 0.01 27.51
N LEU A 281 -2.01 0.53 26.34
CA LEU A 281 -2.69 1.81 26.18
C LEU A 281 -4.22 1.67 26.00
N VAL A 282 -4.71 0.43 25.91
CA VAL A 282 -6.10 0.09 25.52
C VAL A 282 -6.66 -1.14 26.23
#